data_AF-A0A7K2NP22-F1
#
_entry.id   AF-A0A7K2NP22-F1
#
_cell.length_a   1.000
_cell.length_b   1.000
_cell.length_c   1.000
_cell.angle_alpha   90.00
_cell.angle_beta   90.00
_cell.angle_gamma   90.00
#
_symmetry.space_group_name_H-M   'P 1'
#
loop_
_entity.id
_entity.type
_entity.pdbx_description
1 polymer ?
#
loop_
_entity_poly.entity_id
_entity_poly.type
_entity_poly.pdbx_seq_one_letter_code
_entity_poly.pdbx_strand_id
1 'polypeptide(L)' 'MSLWTSLEPASATVDPGSSTRVRLRVRNTGDVVDEYRFEPVGDVAPWTTVEPQTLRLYPGTTGTVELTFAP' A
#
# COMPACT_ATOMS: atom_id res chain seq x y z
N MET A 1 9.74 2.80 -16.04
CA MET A 1 9.18 2.20 -14.82
C MET A 1 7.68 2.10 -14.99
N SER A 2 7.15 0.87 -15.10
CA SER A 2 5.72 0.64 -15.20
C SER A 2 5.28 -0.19 -13.99
N LEU A 3 4.33 0.33 -13.24
CA LEU A 3 3.81 -0.27 -12.01
C LEU A 3 2.30 -0.41 -12.14
N TRP A 4 1.76 -1.53 -11.68
CA TRP A 4 0.32 -1.70 -11.50
C TRP A 4 0.00 -1.77 -10.01
N THR A 5 -1.12 -1.18 -9.60
CA THR A 5 -1.58 -1.19 -8.22
C THR A 5 -3.09 -1.44 -8.12
N SER A 6 -3.52 -2.10 -7.04
CA SER A 6 -4.94 -2.25 -6.67
C SER A 6 -5.12 -2.16 -5.16
N LEU A 7 -6.26 -1.64 -4.72
CA LEU A 7 -6.66 -1.57 -3.32
C LEU A 7 -7.87 -2.47 -3.07
N GLU A 8 -7.83 -3.21 -1.96
CA GLU A 8 -8.91 -4.11 -1.54
C GLU A 8 -9.20 -3.88 -0.03
N PRO A 9 -10.35 -3.28 0.32
CA PRO A 9 -11.33 -2.66 -0.59
C PRO A 9 -10.76 -1.39 -1.27
N ALA A 10 -11.35 -0.99 -2.39
CA ALA A 10 -10.94 0.22 -3.11
C ALA A 10 -11.26 1.52 -2.34
N SER A 11 -12.17 1.43 -1.36
CA SER A 11 -12.55 2.51 -0.46
C SER A 11 -12.97 1.92 0.90
N ALA A 12 -12.69 2.63 1.98
CA ALA A 12 -13.15 2.28 3.31
C ALA A 12 -13.59 3.53 4.07
N THR A 13 -14.56 3.37 4.97
CA THR A 13 -14.98 4.38 5.94
C THR A 13 -14.57 3.89 7.33
N VAL A 14 -14.12 4.81 8.19
CA VAL A 14 -13.69 4.49 9.56
C VAL A 14 -14.34 5.47 10.51
N ASP A 15 -15.00 4.94 11.53
CA ASP A 15 -15.55 5.74 12.61
C ASP A 15 -14.43 6.22 13.55
N PRO A 16 -14.57 7.40 14.19
CA PRO A 16 -13.58 7.88 15.16
C PRO A 16 -13.31 6.86 16.27
N GLY A 17 -12.03 6.62 16.57
CA GLY A 17 -11.60 5.64 17.58
C GLY A 17 -11.69 4.18 17.13
N SER A 18 -12.10 3.91 15.89
CA SER A 18 -12.06 2.58 15.27
C SER A 18 -10.87 2.44 14.33
N SER A 19 -10.64 1.22 13.83
CA SER A 19 -9.60 0.97 12.84
C SER A 19 -10.10 0.11 11.68
N THR A 20 -9.56 0.32 10.49
CA THR A 20 -9.79 -0.56 9.33
C THR A 20 -8.48 -0.92 8.65
N ARG A 21 -8.51 -2.00 7.86
CA ARG A 21 -7.39 -2.46 7.04
C ARG A 21 -7.74 -2.46 5.57
N VAL A 22 -6.82 -1.96 4.76
CA VAL A 22 -6.89 -2.01 3.30
C VAL A 22 -5.63 -2.67 2.77
N ARG A 23 -5.80 -3.57 1.81
CA ARG A 23 -4.69 -4.25 1.15
C ARG A 23 -4.32 -3.54 -0.14
N LEU A 24 -3.09 -3.05 -0.22
CA LEU A 24 -2.48 -2.57 -1.46
C LEU A 24 -1.72 -3.71 -2.14
N ARG A 25 -2.11 -4.07 -3.35
CA ARG A 25 -1.34 -4.97 -4.22
C ARG A 25 -0.51 -4.14 -5.19
N VAL A 26 0.72 -4.54 -5.39
CA VAL A 26 1.70 -3.83 -6.22
C VAL A 26 2.38 -4.84 -7.12
N ARG A 27 2.32 -4.65 -8.44
CA ARG A 27 2.96 -5.52 -9.41
C ARG A 27 4.02 -4.76 -10.19
N ASN A 28 5.25 -5.27 -10.17
CA ASN A 28 6.30 -4.79 -11.04
C ASN A 28 6.01 -5.29 -12.47
N THR A 29 5.68 -4.37 -13.37
CA THR A 29 5.39 -4.68 -14.79
C THR A 29 6.56 -4.33 -15.72
N GLY A 30 7.69 -3.91 -15.15
CA GLY A 30 8.95 -3.73 -15.86
C GLY A 30 9.71 -5.04 -16.05
N ASP A 31 10.91 -4.92 -16.62
CA ASP A 31 11.86 -5.98 -16.95
C ASP A 31 13.08 -6.03 -16.02
N VAL A 32 13.17 -5.13 -15.04
CA VAL A 32 14.21 -5.07 -14.00
C VAL A 32 13.63 -5.19 -12.59
N VAL A 33 14.47 -5.53 -11.61
CA VAL A 33 14.08 -5.55 -10.20
C VAL A 33 13.97 -4.12 -9.68
N ASP A 34 12.85 -3.80 -9.03
CA ASP A 34 12.60 -2.49 -8.42
C ASP A 34 12.38 -2.62 -6.90
N GLU A 35 12.74 -1.57 -6.17
CA GLU A 35 12.38 -1.40 -4.76
C GLU A 35 11.38 -0.24 -4.65
N TYR A 36 10.28 -0.48 -3.96
CA TYR A 36 9.21 0.47 -3.74
C TYR A 36 9.13 0.80 -2.26
N ARG A 37 9.07 2.09 -1.93
CA ARG A 37 8.84 2.61 -0.58
C ARG A 37 7.46 3.24 -0.51
N PHE A 38 6.76 2.99 0.58
CA PHE A 38 5.39 3.43 0.78
C PHE A 38 5.33 4.44 1.94
N GLU A 39 4.75 5.60 1.67
CA GLU A 39 4.61 6.68 2.65
C GLU A 39 3.20 7.27 2.57
N PRO A 40 2.43 7.26 3.68
CA PRO A 40 1.19 8.02 3.77
C PRO A 40 1.49 9.53 3.64
N VAL A 41 0.63 10.24 2.92
CA VAL A 41 0.77 11.69 2.69
C VAL A 41 -0.55 12.40 2.92
N GLY A 42 -0.49 13.69 3.28
CA GLY A 42 -1.68 14.52 3.55
C GLY A 42 -2.31 14.22 4.91
N ASP A 43 -3.58 14.61 5.06
CA ASP A 43 -4.31 14.59 6.35
C ASP A 43 -4.48 13.19 6.93
N VAL A 44 -4.31 12.16 6.10
CA VAL A 44 -4.40 10.75 6.47
C VAL A 44 -3.13 10.21 7.11
N ALA A 45 -1.99 10.87 6.89
CA ALA A 45 -0.69 10.37 7.31
C ALA A 45 -0.56 10.15 8.84
N PRO A 46 -1.06 11.03 9.73
CA PRO A 46 -0.90 10.86 11.17
C PRO A 46 -1.56 9.60 11.75
N TRP A 47 -2.56 9.04 11.07
CA TRP A 47 -3.37 7.90 11.53
C TRP A 47 -3.31 6.71 10.57
N THR A 48 -2.33 6.67 9.68
CA THR A 48 -2.09 5.54 8.78
C THR A 48 -0.78 4.84 9.08
N THR A 49 -0.83 3.53 9.26
CA THR A 49 0.37 2.67 9.29
C THR A 49 0.44 1.80 8.04
N VAL A 50 1.66 1.48 7.62
CA VAL A 50 1.95 0.78 6.38
C VAL A 50 2.94 -0.34 6.66
N GLU A 51 2.57 -1.58 6.33
CA GLU A 51 3.44 -2.73 6.55
C GLU A 51 3.36 -3.77 5.41
N PRO A 52 4.49 -4.15 4.79
CA PRO A 52 5.82 -3.59 4.95
C PRO A 52 5.96 -2.20 4.30
N GLN A 53 6.81 -1.34 4.88
CA GLN A 53 7.07 0.00 4.34
C GLN A 53 7.89 -0.01 3.05
N THR A 54 8.57 -1.11 2.76
CA THR A 54 9.36 -1.31 1.52
C THR A 54 9.10 -2.68 0.93
N LEU A 55 8.98 -2.75 -0.40
CA LEU A 55 8.90 -3.99 -1.15
C LEU A 55 9.95 -4.03 -2.25
N ARG A 56 10.73 -5.10 -2.28
CA ARG A 56 11.60 -5.42 -3.42
C ARG A 56 10.90 -6.42 -4.33
N LEU A 57 10.62 -6.02 -5.56
CA LEU A 57 9.82 -6.79 -6.51
C LEU A 57 10.61 -7.10 -7.78
N TYR A 58 10.66 -8.38 -8.12
CA TYR A 58 11.23 -8.87 -9.37
C TYR A 58 10.27 -8.59 -10.54
N PRO A 59 10.78 -8.57 -11.78
CA PRO A 59 9.95 -8.46 -12.98
C PRO A 59 8.77 -9.44 -12.96
N GLY A 60 7.57 -8.92 -13.17
CA GLY A 60 6.34 -9.73 -13.24
C GLY A 60 5.86 -10.31 -11.91
N THR A 61 6.42 -9.93 -10.77
CA THR A 61 5.92 -10.35 -9.45
C THR A 61 4.99 -9.32 -8.83
N THR A 62 4.11 -9.80 -7.94
CA THR A 62 3.20 -8.97 -7.17
C THR A 62 3.55 -9.08 -5.69
N GLY A 63 3.68 -7.94 -5.01
CA GLY A 63 3.76 -7.84 -3.56
C GLY A 63 2.47 -7.27 -2.96
N THR A 64 2.35 -7.39 -1.65
CA THR A 64 1.21 -6.88 -0.88
C THR A 64 1.71 -6.03 0.27
N VAL A 65 1.03 -4.91 0.50
CA VAL A 65 1.19 -4.01 1.64
C VAL A 65 -0.14 -3.90 2.36
N GLU A 66 -0.13 -4.06 3.68
CA GLU A 66 -1.27 -3.78 4.54
C GLU A 66 -1.21 -2.34 5.02
N LEU A 67 -2.31 -1.62 4.80
CA LEU A 67 -2.53 -0.27 5.29
C LEU A 67 -3.53 -0.37 6.45
N THR A 68 -3.17 0.13 7.63
CA THR A 68 -4.12 0.27 8.74
C THR A 68 -4.42 1.75 8.95
N PHE A 69 -5.70 2.08 8.99
CA PHE A 69 -6.19 3.42 9.28
C PHE A 69 -6.87 3.41 10.65
N ALA A 70 -6.48 4.31 11.55
CA ALA A 70 -7.03 4.40 12.91
C ALA A 70 -7.12 5.87 13.38
N PRO A 71 -8.09 6.65 12.86
CA PRO A 71 -8.32 8.05 13.22
C PRO A 71 -8.95 8.27 14.60
#